data_AF-A0A150FAV5-F1
#
_entry.id   AF-A0A150FAV5-F1
#
_cell.length_a   1.000
_cell.length_b   1.000
_cell.length_c   1.000
_cell.angle_alpha   90.00
_cell.angle_beta   90.00
_cell.angle_gamma   90.00
#
_symmetry.space_group_name_H-M   'P 1'
#
loop_
_entity.id
_entity.type
_entity.pdbx_description
1 polymer ?
#
loop_
_entity_poly.entity_id
_entity_poly.type
_entity_poly.pdbx_seq_one_letter_code
_entity_poly.pdbx_strand_id
1 'polypeptide(L)'
;MILKWAEKREKDKMMDDLGTFIDNLINERDSLADKVRNFSKDEEIAKLLKENENLRINSLHTLSEKERDEADAFRDEHWEKCKGNMAYLLTGASMGTAIEVICSKCKTQKDITDISVW
;
A
#
# COMPACT_ATOMS: atom_id res chain seq x y z
N MET A 1 -22.82 14.51 64.36
CA MET A 1 -23.20 15.47 63.30
C MET A 1 -22.09 15.61 62.25
N ILE A 2 -20.82 15.75 62.67
CA ILE A 2 -19.64 15.85 61.77
C ILE A 2 -19.42 14.58 60.91
N LEU A 3 -19.57 13.39 61.49
CA LEU A 3 -19.40 12.11 60.76
C LEU A 3 -20.37 11.95 59.58
N LYS A 4 -21.66 12.24 59.78
CA LYS A 4 -22.67 12.20 58.70
C LYS A 4 -22.40 13.21 57.58
N TRP A 5 -21.80 14.35 57.91
CA TRP A 5 -21.41 15.35 56.92
C TRP A 5 -20.20 14.88 56.10
N ALA A 6 -19.21 14.24 56.74
CA ALA A 6 -18.05 13.68 56.06
C ALA A 6 -18.44 12.55 55.10
N GLU A 7 -19.29 11.61 55.54
CA GLU A 7 -19.82 10.53 54.69
C GLU A 7 -20.60 11.07 53.48
N LYS A 8 -21.44 12.09 53.69
CA LYS A 8 -22.19 12.71 52.60
C LYS A 8 -21.26 13.36 51.57
N ARG A 9 -20.22 14.06 52.03
CA ARG A 9 -19.23 14.71 51.17
C ARG A 9 -18.45 13.72 50.33
N GLU A 10 -18.07 12.59 50.92
CA GLU A 10 -17.35 11.52 50.23
C GLU A 10 -18.22 10.84 49.17
N LYS A 11 -19.51 10.60 49.51
CA LYS A 11 -20.50 10.09 48.56
C LYS A 11 -20.72 11.06 47.39
N ASP A 12 -20.86 12.36 47.66
CA ASP A 12 -21.06 13.37 46.61
C ASP A 12 -19.84 13.42 45.67
N LYS A 13 -18.63 13.29 46.22
CA LYS A 13 -17.39 13.22 45.42
C LYS A 13 -17.34 11.96 44.55
N MET A 14 -17.68 10.79 45.09
CA MET A 14 -17.75 9.55 44.31
C MET A 14 -18.76 9.62 43.16
N MET A 15 -19.90 10.28 43.38
CA MET A 15 -20.91 10.47 42.33
C MET A 15 -20.42 11.41 41.23
N ASP A 16 -19.65 12.45 41.57
CA ASP A 16 -19.05 13.38 40.61
C ASP A 16 -17.95 12.72 39.77
N ASP A 17 -17.10 11.93 40.42
CA ASP A 17 -16.07 11.12 39.77
C ASP A 17 -16.70 10.09 38.82
N LEU A 18 -17.80 9.44 39.24
CA LEU A 18 -18.56 8.52 38.40
C LEU A 18 -19.23 9.22 37.22
N GLY A 19 -19.79 10.41 37.43
CA GLY A 19 -20.37 11.24 36.35
C GLY A 19 -19.32 11.58 35.30
N THR A 20 -18.16 12.06 35.74
CA THR A 20 -17.02 12.37 34.86
C THR A 20 -16.56 11.15 34.07
N PHE A 21 -16.50 9.98 34.72
CA PHE A 21 -16.14 8.74 34.04
C PHE A 21 -17.15 8.33 32.96
N ILE A 22 -18.45 8.46 33.24
CA ILE A 22 -19.51 8.18 32.27
C ILE A 22 -19.44 9.15 31.09
N ASP A 23 -19.25 10.44 31.34
CA ASP A 23 -19.15 11.45 30.28
C ASP A 23 -17.93 11.18 29.37
N ASN A 24 -16.80 10.77 29.94
CA ASN A 24 -15.63 10.37 29.17
C ASN A 24 -15.92 9.15 28.28
N LEU A 25 -16.59 8.12 28.82
CA LEU A 25 -16.98 6.95 28.03
C LEU A 25 -17.95 7.29 26.89
N ILE A 26 -18.88 8.20 27.13
CA ILE A 26 -19.82 8.68 26.10
C ILE A 26 -19.04 9.38 24.98
N ASN A 27 -18.12 10.28 25.33
CA ASN A 27 -17.28 10.99 24.37
C ASN A 27 -16.37 10.06 23.56
N GLU A 28 -15.76 9.05 24.20
CA GLU A 28 -14.97 8.04 23.50
C GLU A 28 -15.81 7.23 22.53
N ARG A 29 -17.01 6.82 22.96
CA ARG A 29 -17.96 6.08 22.11
C ARG A 29 -18.39 6.91 20.90
N ASP A 30 -18.71 8.19 21.08
CA ASP A 30 -19.06 9.09 19.97
C ASP A 30 -17.87 9.30 19.02
N SER A 31 -16.67 9.55 19.56
CA SER A 31 -15.44 9.68 18.77
C SER A 31 -15.15 8.43 17.92
N LEU A 32 -15.31 7.24 18.51
CA LEU A 32 -15.11 5.98 17.80
C LEU A 32 -16.21 5.72 16.77
N ALA A 33 -17.46 6.02 17.08
CA ALA A 33 -18.56 5.91 16.13
C ALA A 33 -18.34 6.82 14.91
N ASP A 34 -17.85 8.04 15.11
CA ASP A 34 -17.51 8.95 14.03
C ASP A 34 -16.29 8.48 13.23
N LYS A 35 -15.26 7.92 13.90
CA LYS A 35 -14.13 7.30 13.20
C LYS A 35 -14.56 6.11 12.33
N VAL A 36 -15.48 5.28 12.82
CA VAL A 36 -16.01 4.13 12.07
C VAL A 36 -16.90 4.60 10.90
N ARG A 37 -17.78 5.59 11.13
CA ARG A 37 -18.61 6.18 10.07
C ARG A 37 -17.78 6.81 8.96
N ASN A 38 -16.71 7.50 9.32
CA ASN A 38 -15.80 8.17 8.39
C ASN A 38 -14.64 7.26 7.95
N PHE A 39 -14.68 5.97 8.27
CA PHE A 39 -13.65 5.02 7.86
C PHE A 39 -13.79 4.70 6.38
N SER A 40 -13.34 5.61 5.52
CA SER A 40 -13.46 5.55 4.07
C SER A 40 -12.40 4.66 3.40
N LYS A 41 -11.87 3.66 4.11
CA LYS A 41 -10.84 2.77 3.53
C LYS A 41 -11.34 2.06 2.29
N ASP A 42 -12.63 1.77 2.20
CA ASP A 42 -13.23 1.15 1.02
C ASP A 42 -13.22 2.10 -0.20
N GLU A 43 -13.46 3.40 0.01
CA GLU A 43 -13.36 4.40 -1.06
C GLU A 43 -11.91 4.59 -1.51
N GLU A 44 -10.96 4.61 -0.58
CA GLU A 44 -9.54 4.70 -0.88
C GLU A 44 -9.06 3.46 -1.65
N ILE A 45 -9.46 2.26 -1.21
CA ILE A 45 -9.20 1.00 -1.92
C ILE A 45 -9.81 1.04 -3.32
N ALA A 46 -11.07 1.47 -3.46
CA ALA A 46 -11.72 1.58 -4.77
C ALA A 46 -10.98 2.56 -5.69
N LYS A 47 -10.50 3.68 -5.16
CA LYS A 47 -9.70 4.65 -5.91
C LYS A 47 -8.37 4.05 -6.35
N LEU A 48 -7.65 3.37 -5.45
CA LEU A 48 -6.36 2.73 -5.76
C LEU A 48 -6.52 1.59 -6.77
N LEU A 49 -7.58 0.79 -6.67
CA LEU A 49 -7.89 -0.26 -7.64
C LEU A 49 -8.16 0.32 -9.02
N LYS A 50 -8.93 1.42 -9.10
CA LYS A 50 -9.18 2.12 -10.37
C LYS A 50 -7.91 2.69 -10.97
N GLU A 51 -7.02 3.25 -10.15
CA GLU A 51 -5.73 3.75 -10.59
C GLU A 51 -4.82 2.63 -11.09
N ASN A 52 -4.79 1.48 -10.40
CA ASN A 52 -4.03 0.30 -10.82
C ASN A 52 -4.52 -0.23 -12.18
N GLU A 53 -5.84 -0.31 -12.36
CA GLU A 53 -6.43 -0.73 -13.63
C GLU A 53 -6.12 0.26 -14.75
N ASN A 54 -6.22 1.57 -14.48
CA ASN A 54 -5.81 2.59 -15.45
C ASN A 54 -4.33 2.44 -15.84
N LEU A 55 -3.44 2.15 -14.90
CA LEU A 55 -2.02 1.93 -15.20
C LEU A 55 -1.82 0.68 -16.06
N ARG A 56 -2.57 -0.39 -15.81
CA ARG A 56 -2.53 -1.61 -16.63
C ARG A 56 -3.00 -1.38 -18.06
N ILE A 57 -4.14 -0.72 -18.24
CA ILE A 57 -4.72 -0.44 -19.57
C ILE A 57 -3.83 0.49 -20.39
N ASN A 58 -3.18 1.46 -19.74
CA ASN A 58 -2.36 2.46 -20.43
C ASN A 58 -0.87 2.10 -20.53
N SER A 59 -0.45 0.95 -19.98
CA SER A 59 0.92 0.46 -20.15
C SER A 59 1.02 -0.43 -21.39
N LEU A 60 2.15 -0.37 -22.09
CA LEU A 60 2.47 -1.31 -23.17
C LEU A 60 2.74 -2.72 -22.62
N HIS A 61 3.33 -2.80 -21.42
CA HIS A 61 3.58 -4.06 -20.72
C HIS A 61 3.84 -3.80 -19.23
N THR A 62 3.46 -4.74 -18.36
CA THR A 62 3.82 -4.71 -16.93
C THR A 62 4.67 -5.93 -16.61
N LEU A 63 5.93 -5.72 -16.23
CA LEU A 63 6.85 -6.82 -15.95
C LEU A 63 6.36 -7.68 -14.78
N SER A 64 6.42 -9.00 -14.96
CA SER A 64 6.28 -9.96 -13.86
C SER A 64 7.41 -9.78 -12.83
N GLU A 65 7.27 -10.41 -11.66
CA GLU A 65 8.35 -10.41 -10.65
C GLU A 65 9.64 -11.02 -11.23
N LYS A 66 9.51 -12.17 -11.91
CA LYS A 66 10.62 -12.84 -12.59
C LYS A 66 11.27 -11.96 -13.67
N GLU A 67 10.46 -11.36 -14.55
CA GLU A 67 10.95 -10.46 -15.60
C GLU A 67 11.73 -9.28 -15.01
N ARG A 68 11.24 -8.72 -13.90
CA ARG A 68 11.88 -7.60 -13.21
C ARG A 68 13.20 -8.00 -12.56
N ASP A 69 13.23 -9.11 -11.85
CA ASP A 69 14.45 -9.62 -11.21
C ASP A 69 15.54 -9.91 -12.25
N GLU A 70 15.15 -10.51 -13.37
CA GLU A 70 16.07 -10.77 -14.48
C GLU A 70 16.57 -9.50 -15.17
N ALA A 71 15.71 -8.50 -15.32
CA ALA A 71 16.10 -7.20 -15.87
C ALA A 71 17.02 -6.41 -14.93
N ASP A 72 16.76 -6.47 -13.61
CA ASP A 72 17.59 -5.84 -12.58
C ASP A 72 18.98 -6.47 -12.52
N ALA A 73 19.06 -7.82 -12.51
CA ALA A 73 20.33 -8.53 -12.57
C ALA A 73 21.14 -8.18 -13.83
N PHE A 74 20.47 -8.11 -15.00
CA PHE A 74 21.12 -7.68 -16.24
C PHE A 74 21.62 -6.24 -16.13
N ARG A 75 20.80 -5.32 -15.60
CA ARG A 75 21.19 -3.91 -15.41
C ARG A 75 22.42 -3.79 -14.54
N ASP A 76 22.44 -4.48 -13.40
CA ASP A 76 23.52 -4.36 -12.42
C ASP A 76 24.84 -4.90 -12.98
N GLU A 77 24.80 -6.06 -13.65
CA GLU A 77 25.96 -6.62 -14.38
C GLU A 77 26.50 -5.63 -15.43
N HIS A 78 25.61 -5.03 -16.22
CA HIS A 78 25.99 -4.12 -17.30
C HIS A 78 26.42 -2.74 -16.79
N TRP A 79 25.93 -2.31 -15.63
CA TRP A 79 26.39 -1.10 -14.97
C TRP A 79 27.85 -1.23 -14.56
N GLU A 80 28.24 -2.34 -13.95
CA GLU A 80 29.63 -2.60 -13.55
C GLU A 80 30.57 -2.76 -14.75
N LYS A 81 30.16 -3.55 -15.76
CA LYS A 81 31.03 -3.87 -16.91
C LYS A 81 31.19 -2.72 -17.88
N CYS A 82 30.08 -2.07 -18.23
CA CYS A 82 30.09 -1.12 -19.34
C CYS A 82 29.42 0.22 -19.03
N LYS A 83 28.70 0.37 -17.91
CA LYS A 83 27.94 1.59 -17.58
C LYS A 83 26.96 1.97 -18.70
N GLY A 84 26.33 0.97 -19.30
CA GLY A 84 25.34 1.15 -20.35
C GLY A 84 23.94 1.38 -19.77
N ASN A 85 23.09 2.07 -20.53
CA ASN A 85 21.66 2.16 -20.21
C ASN A 85 20.91 0.95 -20.75
N MET A 86 19.67 0.80 -20.31
CA MET A 86 18.79 -0.31 -20.65
C MET A 86 17.74 0.11 -21.67
N ALA A 87 17.50 -0.73 -22.68
CA ALA A 87 16.36 -0.64 -23.57
C ALA A 87 15.58 -1.95 -23.49
N TYR A 88 14.26 -1.88 -23.67
CA TYR A 88 13.39 -3.05 -23.72
C TYR A 88 12.79 -3.17 -25.11
N LEU A 89 12.83 -4.37 -25.66
CA LEU A 89 12.10 -4.73 -26.88
C LEU A 89 10.89 -5.55 -26.47
N LEU A 90 9.70 -5.03 -26.75
CA LEU A 90 8.43 -5.69 -26.52
C LEU A 90 7.90 -6.21 -27.85
N THR A 91 7.72 -7.52 -27.95
CA THR A 91 7.17 -8.18 -29.14
C THR A 91 5.85 -8.84 -28.80
N GLY A 92 4.76 -8.36 -29.39
CA GLY A 92 3.46 -8.99 -29.26
C GLY A 92 3.47 -10.39 -29.86
N ALA A 93 3.14 -11.39 -29.05
CA ALA A 93 2.94 -12.77 -29.43
C ALA A 93 1.45 -13.13 -29.34
N SER A 94 1.04 -14.25 -29.93
CA SER A 94 -0.37 -14.69 -29.94
C SER A 94 -0.98 -14.92 -28.56
N MET A 95 -0.15 -15.19 -27.54
CA MET A 95 -0.59 -15.50 -26.17
C MET A 95 -0.11 -14.48 -25.13
N GLY A 96 0.68 -13.48 -25.51
CA GLY A 96 1.29 -12.56 -24.55
C GLY A 96 2.31 -11.63 -25.19
N THR A 97 3.21 -11.09 -24.40
CA THR A 97 4.28 -10.19 -24.86
C THR A 97 5.63 -10.81 -24.53
N ALA A 98 6.43 -11.08 -25.55
CA ALA A 98 7.83 -11.46 -25.37
C ALA A 98 8.68 -10.22 -25.10
N ILE A 99 9.68 -10.35 -24.24
CA ILE A 99 10.45 -9.22 -23.72
C ILE A 99 11.93 -9.55 -23.77
N GLU A 100 12.68 -8.65 -24.40
CA GLU A 100 14.12 -8.68 -24.38
C GLU A 100 14.66 -7.40 -23.73
N VAL A 101 15.65 -7.57 -22.87
CA VAL A 101 16.41 -6.47 -22.29
C VAL A 101 17.72 -6.30 -23.04
N ILE A 102 18.03 -5.07 -23.44
CA ILE A 102 19.14 -4.74 -24.34
C ILE A 102 20.03 -3.68 -23.69
N CYS A 103 21.34 -3.94 -23.62
CA CYS A 103 22.31 -2.93 -23.23
C CYS A 103 22.54 -1.93 -24.36
N SER A 104 22.35 -0.64 -24.11
CA SER A 104 22.53 0.41 -25.11
C SER A 104 23.98 0.58 -25.58
N LYS A 105 24.96 0.14 -24.78
CA LYS A 105 26.39 0.33 -25.06
C LYS A 105 27.04 -0.87 -25.76
N CYS A 106 27.01 -2.05 -25.13
CA CYS A 106 27.62 -3.26 -25.72
C CYS A 106 26.68 -4.06 -26.62
N LYS A 107 25.40 -3.66 -26.69
CA LYS A 107 24.36 -4.28 -27.54
C LYS A 107 24.03 -5.74 -27.22
N THR A 108 24.54 -6.27 -26.11
CA THR A 108 24.11 -7.56 -25.55
C THR A 108 22.61 -7.51 -25.27
N GLN A 109 21.94 -8.62 -25.56
CA GLN A 109 20.50 -8.79 -25.39
C GLN A 109 20.26 -10.04 -24.57
N LYS A 110 19.19 -10.04 -23.77
CA LYS A 110 18.73 -11.19 -23.01
C LYS A 110 17.21 -11.25 -23.08
N ASP A 111 16.68 -12.40 -23.48
CA ASP A 111 15.27 -12.73 -23.32
C ASP A 111 14.97 -12.94 -21.84
N ILE A 112 13.99 -12.20 -21.32
CA ILE A 112 13.54 -12.27 -19.93
C ILE A 112 12.08 -12.71 -19.81
N THR A 113 11.46 -13.12 -20.93
CA THR A 113 10.04 -13.44 -21.02
C THR A 113 9.61 -14.46 -19.96
N ASP A 114 8.56 -14.11 -19.20
CA ASP A 114 7.93 -15.03 -18.27
C ASP A 114 6.65 -15.62 -18.87
N ILE A 115 6.80 -16.76 -19.55
CA ILE A 115 5.68 -17.47 -20.17
C ILE A 115 4.68 -18.00 -19.11
N SER A 116 5.06 -18.09 -17.83
CA SER A 116 4.18 -18.62 -16.78
C SER A 116 3.02 -17.70 -16.41
N VAL A 117 3.10 -16.41 -16.78
CA VAL A 117 2.06 -15.41 -16.50
C VAL A 117 1.17 -15.09 -17.71
N TRP A 118 1.31 -15.86 -18.79
CA TRP A 118 0.51 -15.73 -20.02
C TRP A 118 -0.80 -16.51 -19.92
#